data_AF-A0A6S6S187-F1
#
_entry.id   AF-A0A6S6S187-F1
#
_cell.length_a   1.000
_cell.length_b   1.000
_cell.length_c   1.000
_cell.angle_alpha   90.00
_cell.angle_beta   90.00
_cell.angle_gamma   90.00
#
_symmetry.space_group_name_H-M   'P 1'
#
loop_
_entity.id
_entity.type
_entity.pdbx_description
1 polymer ?
#
loop_
_entity_poly.entity_id
_entity_poly.type
_entity_poly.pdbx_seq_one_letter_code
_entity_poly.pdbx_strand_id
1 'polypeptide(L)' 'MIKDVEQYPDAYQKESAERFGVCQKAIWQALKKMGLTYKKLYVIRKPTKTLDKRFNKKTTV' A
#
# COMPACT_ATOMS: atom_id res chain seq x y z
N MET A 1 -1.15 16.23 -9.79
CA MET A 1 -1.53 15.34 -8.67
C MET A 1 -2.32 14.12 -9.11
N ILE A 2 -3.40 14.26 -9.90
CA ILE A 2 -4.14 13.10 -10.47
C ILE A 2 -3.19 12.12 -11.16
N LYS A 3 -2.33 12.64 -12.04
CA LYS A 3 -1.31 11.87 -12.76
C LYS A 3 -0.31 11.13 -11.86
N ASP A 4 -0.02 11.65 -10.67
CA ASP A 4 0.86 11.00 -9.68
C ASP A 4 0.13 9.85 -8.97
N VAL A 5 -1.16 10.02 -8.66
CA VAL A 5 -2.02 8.97 -8.11
C VAL A 5 -2.25 7.84 -9.12
N GLU A 6 -2.40 8.15 -10.41
CA GLU A 6 -2.51 7.15 -11.47
C GLU A 6 -1.22 6.35 -11.64
N GLN A 7 -0.08 7.02 -11.56
CA GLN A 7 1.21 6.37 -11.77
C GLN A 7 1.70 5.61 -10.53
N TYR A 8 1.26 6.02 -9.33
CA TYR A 8 1.64 5.42 -8.05
C TYR A 8 0.43 5.30 -7.11
N PRO A 9 -0.50 4.37 -7.39
CA PRO A 9 -1.75 4.25 -6.63
C PRO A 9 -1.55 3.79 -5.18
N ASP A 10 -0.43 3.11 -4.89
CA ASP A 10 -0.07 2.62 -3.55
C ASP A 10 0.97 3.49 -2.83
N ALA A 11 1.40 4.62 -3.43
CA ALA A 11 2.35 5.51 -2.77
C ALA A 11 1.72 6.23 -1.57
N TYR A 12 2.52 6.41 -0.52
CA TYR A 12 2.09 7.20 0.63
C TYR A 12 2.14 8.70 0.32
N GLN A 13 1.30 9.48 0.99
CA GLN A 13 1.25 10.93 0.83
C GLN A 13 2.58 11.64 1.08
N LYS A 14 3.45 11.06 1.90
CA LYS A 14 4.81 11.55 2.15
C LYS A 14 5.66 11.45 0.89
N GLU A 15 5.62 10.32 0.19
CA GLU A 15 6.40 10.10 -1.03
C GLU A 15 5.94 11.05 -2.15
N SER A 16 4.63 11.24 -2.30
CA SER A 16 4.09 12.26 -3.21
C SER A 16 4.55 13.66 -2.80
N ALA A 17 4.52 13.99 -1.50
CA ALA A 17 5.00 15.28 -1.00
C ALA A 17 6.49 15.54 -1.33
N GLU A 18 7.35 14.54 -1.19
CA GLU A 18 8.77 14.63 -1.53
C GLU A 18 8.99 14.90 -3.03
N ARG A 19 8.19 14.28 -3.90
CA ARG A 19 8.26 14.51 -5.36
C ARG A 19 7.80 15.89 -5.77
N PHE A 20 6.77 16.41 -5.11
CA PHE A 20 6.23 17.74 -5.37
C PHE A 20 6.96 18.85 -4.59
N GLY A 21 7.85 18.52 -3.65
CA GLY A 21 8.52 19.48 -2.78
C GLY A 21 7.57 20.22 -1.83
N VAL A 22 6.45 19.59 -1.45
CA VAL A 22 5.40 20.19 -0.61
C VAL A 22 5.26 19.44 0.72
N CYS A 23 4.51 20.00 1.66
CA CYS A 23 4.17 19.29 2.88
C CYS A 23 3.06 18.24 2.64
N GLN A 24 3.06 17.16 3.42
CA GLN A 24 2.05 16.09 3.34
C GLN A 24 0.61 16.64 3.47
N LYS A 25 0.42 17.70 4.27
CA LYS A 25 -0.90 18.29 4.47
C LYS A 25 -1.45 18.95 3.18
N ALA A 26 -0.57 19.48 2.33
CA ALA A 26 -0.97 20.03 1.03
C ALA A 26 -1.49 18.93 0.10
N ILE A 27 -0.81 17.78 0.09
CA ILE A 27 -1.24 16.56 -0.63
C ILE A 27 -2.63 16.13 -0.13
N TRP A 28 -2.84 16.01 1.18
CA TRP A 28 -4.15 15.63 1.73
C TRP A 28 -5.27 16.61 1.35
N GLN A 29 -5.03 17.91 1.44
CA GLN A 29 -6.01 18.94 1.05
C GLN A 29 -6.38 18.84 -0.43
N ALA A 30 -5.39 18.63 -1.30
CA ALA A 30 -5.62 18.50 -2.73
C ALA A 30 -6.40 17.22 -3.08
N LEU A 31 -6.07 16.07 -2.47
CA LEU A 31 -6.86 14.83 -2.63
C LEU A 31 -8.31 15.02 -2.17
N LYS A 32 -8.50 15.68 -1.03
CA LYS A 32 -9.84 15.98 -0.49
C LYS A 32 -10.64 16.89 -1.41
N LYS A 33 -10.02 17.93 -1.99
CA LYS A 33 -10.66 18.81 -2.99
C LYS A 33 -11.04 18.06 -4.26
N MET A 34 -10.26 17.05 -4.66
CA MET A 34 -10.53 16.22 -5.84
C MET A 34 -11.51 15.07 -5.57
N GLY A 35 -11.93 14.85 -4.32
CA GLY A 35 -12.83 13.76 -3.96
C GLY A 35 -12.22 12.35 -4.08
N LEU A 36 -10.90 12.24 -4.16
CA LEU A 36 -10.20 10.97 -4.29
C LEU A 36 -10.07 10.29 -2.92
N THR A 37 -10.47 9.02 -2.84
CA THR A 37 -10.34 8.19 -1.63
C THR A 37 -9.70 6.85 -1.98
N TYR A 38 -8.78 6.38 -1.12
CA TYR A 38 -8.14 5.07 -1.28
C TYR A 38 -8.91 4.03 -0.46
N LYS A 39 -9.51 3.05 -1.13
CA LYS A 39 -10.17 1.91 -0.48
C LYS A 39 -9.26 0.69 -0.54
N LYS A 40 -8.80 0.24 0.63
CA LYS A 40 -8.02 -0.99 0.72
C LYS A 40 -8.86 -2.19 0.28
N LEU A 41 -8.49 -2.80 -0.84
CA LEU A 41 -9.09 -4.05 -1.29
C LEU A 41 -8.49 -5.19 -0.47
N TYR A 42 -9.28 -5.76 0.44
CA TYR A 42 -8.92 -7.02 1.07
C TYR A 42 -9.14 -8.13 0.06
N VAL A 43 -8.05 -8.63 -0.53
CA VAL A 43 -8.10 -9.90 -1.26
C VAL A 43 -8.30 -10.98 -0.20
N ILE A 44 -9.54 -11.46 -0.04
CA ILE A 44 -9.83 -12.64 0.76
C ILE A 44 -9.16 -13.81 0.04
N ARG A 45 -7.93 -14.15 0.45
CA ARG A 45 -7.26 -15.36 0.00
C ARG A 45 -8.11 -16.52 0.48
N LYS A 46 -8.90 -17.14 -0.40
CA LYS A 46 -9.54 -18.42 -0.09
C LYS A 46 -8.41 -19.38 0.29
N PRO A 47 -8.46 -20.04 1.46
CA PRO A 47 -7.41 -20.97 1.83
C PRO A 47 -7.38 -22.10 0.79
N THR A 48 -6.32 -22.13 -0.02
CA THR A 48 -6.03 -23.27 -0.89
C THR A 48 -5.64 -24.42 0.02
N LYS A 49 -6.53 -25.41 0.17
CA LYS A 49 -6.21 -26.67 0.87
C LYS A 49 -5.12 -27.39 0.09
N THR A 50 -3.84 -27.21 0.41
CA THR A 50 -2.77 -28.14 0.00
C THR A 50 -1.51 -28.00 0.85
N LEU A 51 -1.34 -29.01 1.72
CA LEU A 51 -0.14 -29.57 2.35
C LEU A 51 0.62 -28.75 3.39
N ASP A 52 0.17 -28.93 4.64
CA ASP A 52 1.04 -29.08 5.80
C ASP A 52 2.30 -29.90 5.48
N LYS A 53 3.47 -29.24 5.49
CA LYS A 53 4.75 -29.91 5.74
C LYS A 53 5.44 -29.21 6.92
N ARG A 54 4.90 -29.54 8.09
CA ARG A 54 5.64 -30.00 9.30
C ARG A 54 7.06 -29.41 9.43
N PHE A 55 7.17 -28.47 10.36
CA PHE A 55 8.41 -28.05 11.01
C PHE A 55 9.25 -29.28 11.42
N ASN A 56 10.50 -29.37 10.97
CA ASN A 56 11.50 -30.21 11.62
C ASN A 56 12.90 -29.58 11.46
N LYS A 57 13.30 -28.74 12.42
CA LYS A 57 14.71 -28.41 12.61
C LYS A 57 15.28 -29.47 13.56
N LYS A 58 16.01 -30.44 13.02
CA LYS A 58 16.78 -31.40 13.82
C LYS A 58 18.07 -30.71 14.30
N THR A 59 18.34 -30.87 15.59
CA THR A 59 19.53 -30.48 16.36
C THR A 59 20.84 -30.98 15.75
N THR A 60 21.90 -30.16 15.72
CA THR A 60 23.32 -30.59 15.68
C THR A 60 24.24 -29.46 16.17
N VAL A 61 24.89 -29.66 17.33
CA VAL A 61 26.32 -29.40 17.63
C VAL A 61 26.68 -30.20 18.88
#